data_AF-J2GFD3-F1
#
_entry.id   AF-J2GFD3-F1
#
_cell.length_a   1.000
_cell.length_b   1.000
_cell.length_c   1.000
_cell.angle_alpha   90.00
_cell.angle_beta   90.00
_cell.angle_gamma   90.00
#
_symmetry.space_group_name_H-M   'P 1'
#
loop_
_entity.id
_entity.type
_entity.pdbx_description
1 polymer ?
#
loop_
_entity_poly.entity_id
_entity_poly.type
_entity_poly.pdbx_seq_one_letter_code
_entity_poly.pdbx_strand_id
1 'polypeptide(L)'
;MKEFFEVTDPEALKSLAIAERVKILELFEDLEPRTAKQIATELGENAARLHYHVKELVRVGLLEQVDTRVKGSIVEKYYEPVAKVIQVKLQLMIEENAQQLSDVMFTPFRTTEKDLMRTLNRFVASDQDVRKEYQNTFAYNLTEFYLSQEERNQFVEDISDLLQKYKGFKKESGRRKFKFFDTLFPLTPADPTDDSDDPFDDSDE
;
A
#
# COMPACT_ATOMS: atom_id res chain seq x y z
N MET A 1 17.08 -2.27 10.12
CA MET A 1 16.10 -2.89 9.20
C MET A 1 16.49 -4.28 8.65
N LYS A 2 15.55 -5.25 8.64
CA LYS A 2 15.64 -6.56 7.95
C LYS A 2 15.31 -6.46 6.45
N GLU A 3 15.65 -7.46 5.63
CA GLU A 3 15.20 -7.48 4.21
C GLU A 3 13.70 -7.76 4.09
N PHE A 4 13.22 -8.82 4.76
CA PHE A 4 11.83 -9.25 4.76
C PHE A 4 11.29 -9.35 6.19
N PHE A 5 10.01 -9.01 6.37
CA PHE A 5 9.25 -9.28 7.58
C PHE A 5 7.89 -9.84 7.21
N GLU A 6 7.63 -11.05 7.68
CA GLU A 6 6.34 -11.70 7.53
C GLU A 6 5.44 -11.32 8.70
N VAL A 7 4.29 -10.71 8.41
CA VAL A 7 3.29 -10.32 9.40
C VAL A 7 2.37 -11.51 9.66
N THR A 8 2.48 -12.06 10.87
CA THR A 8 1.64 -13.17 11.35
C THR A 8 0.78 -12.78 12.55
N ASP A 9 1.06 -11.64 13.19
CA ASP A 9 0.31 -11.17 14.36
C ASP A 9 -1.02 -10.51 13.95
N PRO A 10 -2.17 -10.94 14.49
CA PRO A 10 -3.48 -10.39 14.11
C PRO A 10 -3.64 -8.89 14.36
N GLU A 11 -3.01 -8.32 15.39
CA GLU A 11 -3.09 -6.87 15.63
C GLU A 11 -2.25 -6.08 14.62
N ALA A 12 -1.07 -6.60 14.26
CA ALA A 12 -0.26 -6.05 13.18
C ALA A 12 -0.99 -6.10 11.84
N LEU A 13 -1.70 -7.20 11.54
CA LEU A 13 -2.53 -7.33 10.35
C LEU A 13 -3.66 -6.29 10.33
N LYS A 14 -4.44 -6.18 11.41
CA LYS A 14 -5.48 -5.15 11.56
C LYS A 14 -4.92 -3.73 11.43
N SER A 15 -3.66 -3.53 11.80
CA SER A 15 -2.98 -2.25 11.64
C SER A 15 -2.78 -1.86 10.18
N LEU A 16 -2.53 -2.84 9.31
CA LEU A 16 -2.40 -2.64 7.86
C LEU A 16 -3.75 -2.34 7.18
N ALA A 17 -4.89 -2.63 7.83
CA ALA A 17 -6.22 -2.22 7.37
C ALA A 17 -6.49 -0.71 7.51
N ILE A 18 -5.59 0.05 8.15
CA ILE A 18 -5.77 1.48 8.41
C ILE A 18 -5.00 2.30 7.38
N ALA A 19 -5.73 3.07 6.56
CA ALA A 19 -5.17 3.80 5.43
C ALA A 19 -4.03 4.76 5.82
N GLU A 20 -4.12 5.45 6.96
CA GLU A 20 -3.07 6.34 7.45
C GLU A 20 -1.79 5.56 7.77
N ARG A 21 -1.92 4.36 8.30
CA ARG A 21 -0.78 3.52 8.67
C ARG A 21 -0.07 2.98 7.43
N VAL A 22 -0.83 2.57 6.41
CA VAL A 22 -0.28 2.18 5.10
C VAL A 22 0.48 3.34 4.46
N LYS A 23 -0.11 4.55 4.42
CA LYS A 23 0.56 5.75 3.90
C LYS A 23 1.85 6.09 4.63
N ILE A 24 1.88 5.91 5.96
CA ILE A 24 3.11 6.11 6.74
C ILE A 24 4.19 5.14 6.27
N LEU A 25 3.87 3.85 6.11
CA LEU A 25 4.82 2.84 5.65
C LEU A 25 5.33 3.13 4.23
N GLU A 26 4.46 3.60 3.32
CA GLU A 26 4.83 4.00 1.95
C GLU A 26 5.85 5.16 1.89
N LEU A 27 5.93 6.02 2.92
CA LEU A 27 6.94 7.10 2.95
C LEU A 27 8.37 6.56 3.03
N PHE A 28 8.56 5.38 3.59
CA PHE A 28 9.87 4.79 3.84
C PHE A 28 10.42 4.00 2.64
N GLU A 29 9.89 4.18 1.43
CA GLU A 29 10.45 3.58 0.21
C GLU A 29 11.94 3.93 0.00
N ASP A 30 12.37 5.12 0.43
CA ASP A 30 13.76 5.56 0.36
C ASP A 30 14.64 5.03 1.51
N LEU A 31 14.05 4.26 2.44
CA LEU A 31 14.69 3.67 3.61
C LEU A 31 15.29 4.70 4.58
N GLU A 32 14.82 5.95 4.56
CA GLU A 32 15.32 7.01 5.44
C GLU A 32 14.47 7.12 6.73
N PRO A 33 15.09 7.07 7.93
CA PRO A 33 14.38 7.25 9.19
C PRO A 33 13.74 8.64 9.32
N ARG A 34 12.52 8.70 9.88
CA ARG A 34 11.75 9.94 10.01
C ARG A 34 11.14 10.09 11.40
N THR A 35 10.99 11.33 11.83
CA THR A 35 10.21 11.68 13.02
C THR A 35 8.71 11.69 12.70
N ALA A 36 7.86 11.49 13.72
CA ALA A 36 6.41 11.63 13.55
C ALA A 36 5.99 12.99 12.96
N LYS A 37 6.74 14.05 13.26
CA LYS A 37 6.51 15.40 12.72
C LYS A 37 6.84 15.48 11.23
N GLN A 38 7.95 14.88 10.79
CA GLN A 38 8.33 14.82 9.38
C GLN A 38 7.31 14.02 8.58
N ILE A 39 6.91 12.84 9.07
CA ILE A 39 5.87 12.00 8.47
C ILE A 39 4.57 12.80 8.29
N ALA A 40 4.10 13.49 9.33
CA ALA A 40 2.90 14.33 9.23
C ALA A 40 3.05 15.46 8.20
N THR A 41 4.23 16.08 8.14
CA THR A 41 4.52 17.16 7.17
C THR A 41 4.51 16.63 5.74
N GLU A 42 5.16 15.50 5.47
CA GLU A 42 5.24 14.88 4.15
C GLU A 42 3.88 14.39 3.63
N LEU A 43 3.02 13.90 4.53
CA LEU A 43 1.65 13.50 4.18
C LEU A 43 0.66 14.66 4.13
N GLY A 44 1.03 15.85 4.61
CA GLY A 44 0.12 16.99 4.72
C GLY A 44 -1.01 16.77 5.74
N GLU A 45 -0.75 15.99 6.78
CA GLU A 45 -1.73 15.54 7.77
C GLU A 45 -1.49 16.18 9.16
N ASN A 46 -2.49 16.11 10.04
CA ASN A 46 -2.37 16.64 11.40
C ASN A 46 -1.34 15.85 12.23
N ALA A 47 -0.36 16.55 12.80
CA ALA A 47 0.75 15.95 13.56
C ALA A 47 0.31 15.16 14.80
N ALA A 48 -0.72 15.60 15.52
CA ALA A 48 -1.21 14.89 16.71
C ALA A 48 -1.87 13.55 16.34
N ARG A 49 -2.67 13.56 15.26
CA ARG A 49 -3.29 12.35 14.72
C ARG A 49 -2.25 11.35 14.22
N LEU A 50 -1.26 11.83 13.46
CA LEU A 50 -0.19 10.99 12.92
C LEU A 50 0.73 10.41 14.00
N HIS A 51 0.95 11.14 15.10
CA HIS A 51 1.72 10.62 16.22
C HIS A 51 1.09 9.34 16.82
N TYR A 52 -0.24 9.29 16.91
CA TYR A 52 -0.95 8.09 17.35
C TYR A 52 -0.70 6.90 16.41
N HIS A 53 -0.83 7.11 15.10
CA HIS A 53 -0.61 6.05 14.11
C HIS A 53 0.84 5.53 14.12
N VAL A 54 1.84 6.41 14.26
CA VAL A 54 3.25 6.02 14.40
C VAL A 54 3.47 5.19 15.67
N LYS A 55 2.91 5.61 16.80
CA LYS A 55 3.03 4.88 18.07
C LYS A 55 2.40 3.50 17.98
N GLU A 56 1.23 3.39 17.37
CA GLU A 56 0.56 2.10 17.18
C GLU A 56 1.35 1.19 16.25
N LEU A 57 1.91 1.72 15.15
CA LEU A 57 2.80 0.95 14.27
C LEU A 57 4.04 0.42 15.00
N VAL A 58 4.60 1.20 15.95
CA VAL A 58 5.70 0.72 16.81
C VAL A 58 5.21 -0.37 17.77
N ARG A 59 4.03 -0.16 18.38
CA ARG A 59 3.43 -1.13 19.32
C ARG A 59 3.21 -2.50 18.68
N VAL A 60 2.71 -2.53 17.44
CA VAL A 60 2.48 -3.78 16.70
C VAL A 60 3.71 -4.28 15.94
N GLY A 61 4.87 -3.64 16.11
CA GLY A 61 6.14 -4.09 15.54
C GLY A 61 6.27 -3.92 14.03
N LEU A 62 5.55 -2.98 13.42
CA LEU A 62 5.70 -2.63 12.00
C LEU A 62 6.68 -1.47 11.78
N LEU A 63 6.84 -0.59 12.78
CA LEU A 63 7.91 0.39 12.88
C LEU A 63 8.77 0.12 14.11
N GLU A 64 10.00 0.62 14.11
CA GLU A 64 10.87 0.65 15.28
C GLU A 64 11.49 2.04 15.45
N GLN A 65 11.77 2.41 16.70
CA GLN A 65 12.48 3.66 17.01
C GLN A 65 13.99 3.39 16.94
N VAL A 66 14.68 4.00 15.99
CA VAL A 66 16.11 3.71 15.71
C VAL A 66 17.06 4.79 16.19
N ASP A 67 16.58 6.00 16.44
CA ASP A 67 17.43 7.10 16.91
C ASP A 67 16.64 8.08 17.80
N THR A 68 17.36 8.82 18.64
CA THR A 68 16.83 9.94 19.43
C THR A 68 17.82 11.07 19.43
N ARG A 69 17.40 12.23 18.95
CA ARG A 69 18.24 13.43 18.85
C ARG A 69 17.66 14.55 19.71
N VAL A 70 18.54 15.29 20.38
CA VAL A 70 18.16 16.46 21.15
C VAL A 70 18.52 17.71 20.34
N LYS A 71 17.52 18.52 20.01
CA LYS A 71 17.70 19.78 19.29
C LYS A 71 17.17 20.93 20.14
N GLY A 72 18.06 21.54 20.92
CA GLY A 72 17.67 22.51 21.95
C GLY A 72 16.90 21.82 23.08
N SER A 73 15.67 22.27 23.35
CA SER A 73 14.78 21.66 24.35
C SER A 73 13.88 20.54 23.81
N ILE A 74 13.93 20.25 22.51
CA ILE A 74 13.06 19.27 21.85
C ILE A 74 13.81 17.95 21.67
N VAL A 75 13.19 16.86 22.12
CA VAL A 75 13.64 15.49 21.88
C VAL A 75 12.93 14.94 20.65
N GLU A 76 13.68 14.68 19.59
CA GLU A 76 13.20 14.12 18.32
C GLU A 76 13.49 12.62 18.28
N LYS A 77 12.46 11.81 18.08
CA LYS A 77 12.55 10.35 17.94
C LYS A 77 12.38 9.98 16.48
N TYR A 78 13.32 9.20 15.94
CA TYR A 78 13.30 8.74 14.55
C TYR A 78 12.84 7.30 14.50
N TYR A 79 12.00 7.01 13.50
CA TYR A 79 11.39 5.71 13.27
C TYR A 79 11.71 5.22 11.87
N GLU A 80 11.82 3.90 11.70
CA GLU A 80 11.90 3.22 10.41
C GLU A 80 11.08 1.92 10.43
N PRO A 81 10.69 1.36 9.27
CA PRO A 81 10.10 0.03 9.20
C PRO A 81 11.04 -1.05 9.71
N VAL A 82 10.49 -2.09 10.34
CA VAL A 82 11.28 -3.23 10.82
C VAL A 82 11.94 -4.04 9.68
N ALA A 83 11.41 -3.92 8.46
CA ALA A 83 11.97 -4.51 7.25
C ALA A 83 11.72 -3.68 5.99
N LYS A 84 12.53 -3.90 4.96
CA LYS A 84 12.39 -3.27 3.64
C LYS A 84 11.15 -3.75 2.89
N VAL A 85 10.75 -4.99 3.12
CA VAL A 85 9.55 -5.61 2.54
C VAL A 85 8.74 -6.24 3.66
N ILE A 86 7.51 -5.77 3.82
CA ILE A 86 6.53 -6.32 4.77
C ILE A 86 5.56 -7.19 3.96
N GLN A 87 5.53 -8.49 4.25
CA GLN A 87 4.68 -9.48 3.58
C GLN A 87 3.57 -9.93 4.52
N VAL A 88 2.36 -10.06 4.00
CA VAL A 88 1.20 -10.57 4.74
C VAL A 88 0.90 -11.99 4.30
N LYS A 89 0.85 -12.94 5.24
CA LYS A 89 0.35 -14.29 4.95
C LYS A 89 -1.17 -14.30 4.97
N LEU A 90 -1.76 -14.10 3.79
CA LEU A 90 -3.22 -14.11 3.60
C LEU A 90 -3.87 -15.42 4.10
N GLN A 91 -3.16 -16.55 4.00
CA GLN A 91 -3.68 -17.86 4.40
C GLN A 91 -4.05 -17.96 5.89
N LEU A 92 -3.29 -17.31 6.78
CA LEU A 92 -3.60 -17.26 8.21
C LEU A 92 -4.85 -16.43 8.52
N MET A 93 -5.20 -15.48 7.64
CA MET A 93 -6.37 -14.62 7.81
C MET A 93 -7.66 -15.24 7.26
N ILE A 94 -7.54 -16.06 6.21
CA ILE A 94 -8.67 -16.80 5.61
C ILE A 94 -9.30 -17.76 6.64
N GLU A 95 -8.48 -18.37 7.51
CA GLU A 95 -8.93 -19.34 8.51
C GLU A 95 -9.74 -18.69 9.67
N GLU A 96 -9.54 -17.40 9.95
CA GLU A 96 -10.17 -16.73 11.09
C GLU A 96 -11.38 -15.86 10.72
N ASN A 97 -11.33 -15.05 9.64
CA ASN A 97 -12.42 -14.16 9.22
C ASN A 97 -12.19 -13.51 7.83
N ALA A 98 -12.96 -13.93 6.81
CA ALA A 98 -12.86 -13.39 5.45
C ALA A 98 -13.13 -11.87 5.34
N GLN A 99 -13.98 -11.29 6.20
CA GLN A 99 -14.26 -9.86 6.19
C GLN A 99 -13.05 -9.03 6.65
N GLN A 100 -12.31 -9.52 7.65
CA GLN A 100 -11.09 -8.84 8.11
C GLN A 100 -9.96 -8.92 7.07
N LEU A 101 -9.90 -10.04 6.34
CA LEU A 101 -9.01 -10.17 5.20
C LEU A 101 -9.33 -9.15 4.11
N SER A 102 -10.62 -8.95 3.82
CA SER A 102 -11.09 -7.93 2.87
C SER A 102 -10.58 -6.53 3.25
N ASP A 103 -10.74 -6.11 4.51
CA ASP A 103 -10.28 -4.78 4.93
C ASP A 103 -8.75 -4.61 4.87
N VAL A 104 -7.98 -5.64 5.24
CA VAL A 104 -6.50 -5.60 5.15
C VAL A 104 -6.03 -5.64 3.70
N MET A 105 -6.61 -6.51 2.87
CA MET A 105 -6.29 -6.61 1.45
C MET A 105 -6.65 -5.33 0.72
N PHE A 106 -7.88 -4.83 0.87
CA PHE A 106 -8.44 -3.78 0.03
C PHE A 106 -8.20 -2.35 0.53
N THR A 107 -7.77 -2.10 1.77
CA THR A 107 -7.40 -0.73 2.18
C THR A 107 -6.28 -0.12 1.34
N PRO A 108 -5.18 -0.83 1.04
CA PRO A 108 -4.19 -0.39 0.05
C PRO A 108 -4.80 -0.12 -1.34
N PHE A 109 -5.78 -0.93 -1.77
CA PHE A 109 -6.49 -0.70 -3.04
C PHE A 109 -7.29 0.59 -3.00
N ARG A 110 -8.14 0.81 -1.99
CA ARG A 110 -8.94 2.03 -1.82
C ARG A 110 -8.05 3.28 -1.77
N THR A 111 -6.88 3.16 -1.13
CA THR A 111 -5.91 4.27 -1.08
C THR A 111 -5.29 4.54 -2.44
N THR A 112 -4.88 3.49 -3.15
CA THR A 112 -4.32 3.57 -4.51
C THR A 112 -5.35 4.08 -5.52
N GLU A 113 -6.59 3.62 -5.43
CA GLU A 113 -7.76 4.07 -6.19
C GLU A 113 -7.98 5.57 -5.96
N LYS A 114 -7.99 6.04 -4.70
CA LYS A 114 -8.12 7.46 -4.39
C LYS A 114 -6.98 8.30 -4.98
N ASP A 115 -5.75 7.79 -4.96
CA ASP A 115 -4.60 8.45 -5.58
C ASP A 115 -4.71 8.50 -7.11
N LEU A 116 -5.20 7.42 -7.73
CA LEU A 116 -5.51 7.35 -9.15
C LEU A 116 -6.59 8.37 -9.52
N MET A 117 -7.73 8.37 -8.83
CA MET A 117 -8.83 9.30 -9.09
C MET A 117 -8.40 10.75 -8.89
N ARG A 118 -7.59 11.06 -7.87
CA ARG A 118 -7.00 12.40 -7.70
C ARG A 118 -6.13 12.78 -8.90
N THR A 119 -5.35 11.84 -9.42
CA THR A 119 -4.49 12.06 -10.59
C THR A 119 -5.33 12.30 -11.84
N LEU A 120 -6.36 11.48 -12.09
CA LEU A 120 -7.30 11.64 -13.20
C LEU A 120 -8.03 12.98 -13.12
N ASN A 121 -8.57 13.35 -11.95
CA ASN A 121 -9.24 14.63 -11.74
C ASN A 121 -8.31 15.83 -12.00
N ARG A 122 -7.02 15.73 -11.64
CA ARG A 122 -6.03 16.78 -11.97
C ARG A 122 -5.80 16.91 -13.47
N PHE A 123 -5.80 15.81 -14.23
CA PHE A 123 -5.66 15.88 -15.69
C PHE A 123 -6.89 16.47 -16.37
N VAL A 124 -8.07 16.19 -15.83
CA VAL A 124 -9.32 16.76 -16.36
C VAL A 124 -9.41 18.26 -16.04
N ALA A 125 -9.00 18.68 -14.84
CA ALA A 125 -9.14 20.05 -14.37
C ALA A 125 -7.99 21.01 -14.75
N SER A 126 -6.89 20.54 -15.37
CA SER A 126 -5.74 21.41 -15.68
C SER A 126 -5.90 22.15 -17.01
N ASP A 127 -5.81 23.48 -16.99
CA ASP A 127 -5.74 24.33 -18.19
C ASP A 127 -4.40 24.20 -18.97
N GLN A 128 -3.35 23.69 -18.32
CA GLN A 128 -2.10 23.31 -18.99
C GLN A 128 -2.24 21.91 -19.59
N ASP A 129 -1.66 21.70 -20.78
CA ASP A 129 -1.67 20.41 -21.49
C ASP A 129 -0.70 19.39 -20.87
N VAL A 130 -0.80 19.16 -19.55
CA VAL A 130 -0.04 18.13 -18.81
C VAL A 130 -0.29 16.74 -19.39
N ARG A 131 -1.40 16.55 -20.11
CA ARG A 131 -1.72 15.33 -20.87
C ARG A 131 -0.58 14.94 -21.81
N LYS A 132 0.13 15.90 -22.44
CA LYS A 132 1.30 15.61 -23.29
C LYS A 132 2.45 14.93 -22.55
N GLU A 133 2.61 15.23 -21.26
CA GLU A 133 3.66 14.62 -20.44
C GLU A 133 3.31 13.21 -19.93
N TYR A 134 2.03 12.84 -19.94
CA TYR A 134 1.52 11.54 -19.48
C TYR A 134 0.93 10.68 -20.62
N GLN A 135 1.01 11.14 -21.86
CA GLN A 135 0.60 10.40 -23.06
C GLN A 135 1.27 9.02 -23.04
N ASN A 136 0.45 7.95 -23.15
CA ASN A 136 0.87 6.54 -23.18
C ASN A 136 1.48 5.98 -21.88
N THR A 137 1.24 6.62 -20.72
CA THR A 137 1.76 6.14 -19.42
C THR A 137 0.72 5.42 -18.55
N PHE A 138 -0.55 5.42 -18.97
CA PHE A 138 -1.64 4.69 -18.30
C PHE A 138 -1.86 3.34 -18.96
N ALA A 139 -1.89 2.30 -18.13
CA ALA A 139 -2.26 0.95 -18.53
C ALA A 139 -3.30 0.41 -17.53
N TYR A 140 -4.39 -0.12 -18.05
CA TYR A 140 -5.36 -0.92 -17.31
C TYR A 140 -5.48 -2.25 -18.04
N ASN A 141 -4.96 -3.30 -17.42
CA ASN A 141 -4.94 -4.65 -18.01
C ASN A 141 -5.66 -5.58 -17.06
N LEU A 142 -6.69 -6.26 -17.56
CA LEU A 142 -7.33 -7.40 -16.92
C LEU A 142 -7.04 -8.62 -17.78
N THR A 143 -6.49 -9.68 -17.20
CA THR A 143 -6.09 -10.89 -17.93
C THR A 143 -6.37 -12.12 -17.08
N GLU A 144 -6.96 -13.14 -17.70
CA GLU A 144 -7.20 -14.44 -17.10
C GLU A 144 -6.19 -15.45 -17.63
N PHE A 145 -5.80 -16.39 -16.77
CA PHE A 145 -4.82 -17.43 -17.10
C PHE A 145 -5.38 -18.80 -16.72
N TYR A 146 -5.05 -19.82 -17.51
CA TYR A 146 -5.18 -21.22 -17.12
C TYR A 146 -3.78 -21.73 -16.80
N LEU A 147 -3.50 -21.98 -15.52
CA LEU A 147 -2.18 -22.39 -15.03
C LEU A 147 -2.32 -23.58 -14.08
N SER A 148 -1.39 -24.52 -14.18
CA SER A 148 -1.09 -25.47 -13.09
C SER A 148 -0.50 -24.74 -11.87
N GLN A 149 -0.38 -25.43 -10.74
CA GLN A 149 0.24 -24.86 -9.54
C GLN A 149 1.70 -24.49 -9.78
N GLU A 150 2.44 -25.36 -10.48
CA GLU A 150 3.84 -25.15 -10.86
C GLU A 150 4.00 -23.94 -11.78
N GLU A 151 3.18 -23.85 -12.83
CA GLU A 151 3.20 -22.70 -13.75
C GLU A 151 2.80 -21.39 -13.07
N ARG A 152 1.84 -21.43 -12.14
CA ARG A 152 1.47 -20.25 -11.33
C ARG A 152 2.63 -19.79 -10.46
N ASN A 153 3.32 -20.71 -9.80
CA ASN A 153 4.47 -20.36 -8.97
C ASN A 153 5.60 -19.74 -9.82
N GLN A 154 5.89 -20.32 -10.99
CA GLN A 154 6.87 -19.76 -11.92
C GLN A 154 6.46 -18.37 -12.42
N PHE A 155 5.19 -18.17 -12.77
CA PHE A 155 4.68 -16.85 -13.19
C PHE A 155 4.87 -15.79 -12.09
N VAL A 156 4.59 -16.14 -10.83
CA VAL A 156 4.80 -15.24 -9.69
C VAL A 156 6.28 -14.91 -9.50
N GLU A 157 7.18 -15.88 -9.65
CA GLU A 157 8.63 -15.67 -9.59
C GLU A 157 9.11 -14.73 -10.71
N ASP A 158 8.67 -14.95 -11.95
CA ASP A 158 9.03 -14.13 -13.11
C ASP A 158 8.59 -12.67 -12.95
N ILE A 159 7.37 -12.45 -12.44
CA ILE A 159 6.85 -11.11 -12.13
C ILE A 159 7.65 -10.47 -10.99
N SER A 160 7.95 -11.23 -9.93
CA SER A 160 8.75 -10.75 -8.79
C SER A 160 10.14 -10.28 -9.24
N ASP A 161 10.84 -11.07 -10.05
CA ASP A 161 12.17 -10.73 -10.59
C ASP A 161 12.12 -9.48 -11.47
N LEU A 162 11.08 -9.37 -12.30
CA LEU A 162 10.84 -8.20 -13.14
C LEU A 162 10.62 -6.94 -12.30
N LEU A 163 9.76 -7.01 -11.29
CA LEU A 163 9.48 -5.90 -10.39
C LEU A 163 10.72 -5.50 -9.59
N GLN A 164 11.50 -6.46 -9.09
CA GLN A 164 12.72 -6.20 -8.33
C GLN A 164 13.76 -5.44 -9.17
N LYS A 165 13.92 -5.82 -10.44
CA LYS A 165 14.78 -5.11 -11.40
C LYS A 165 14.42 -3.63 -11.50
N TYR A 166 13.14 -3.29 -11.69
CA TYR A 166 12.71 -1.90 -11.84
C TYR A 166 12.65 -1.12 -10.53
N LYS A 167 12.40 -1.80 -9.39
CA LYS A 167 12.45 -1.19 -8.05
C LYS A 167 13.84 -0.64 -7.71
N GLY A 168 14.90 -1.17 -8.31
CA GLY A 168 16.27 -0.67 -8.12
C GLY A 168 16.57 0.70 -8.75
N PHE A 169 15.66 1.27 -9.54
CA PHE A 169 15.89 2.55 -10.21
C PHE A 169 15.77 3.74 -9.25
N LYS A 170 16.74 4.66 -9.33
CA LYS A 170 16.76 5.88 -8.50
C LYS A 170 16.06 7.04 -9.19
N LYS A 171 15.63 8.02 -8.39
CA LYS A 171 15.08 9.30 -8.85
C LYS A 171 16.14 10.08 -9.64
N GLU A 172 15.88 10.30 -10.92
CA GLU A 172 16.74 11.03 -11.86
C GLU A 172 15.88 11.86 -12.83
N SER A 173 16.49 12.80 -13.54
CA SER A 173 15.77 13.62 -14.54
C SER A 173 15.09 12.73 -15.59
N GLY A 174 13.81 12.97 -15.86
CA GLY A 174 13.00 12.16 -16.78
C GLY A 174 12.35 10.91 -16.18
N ARG A 175 12.74 10.45 -14.99
CA ARG A 175 12.05 9.37 -14.27
C ARG A 175 10.94 9.93 -13.38
N ARG A 176 9.78 9.28 -13.41
CA ARG A 176 8.61 9.63 -12.59
C ARG A 176 8.27 8.47 -11.65
N LYS A 177 7.69 8.79 -10.49
CA LYS A 177 7.23 7.79 -9.54
C LYS A 177 5.89 7.23 -10.03
N PHE A 178 5.79 5.91 -10.18
CA PHE A 178 4.57 5.20 -10.50
C PHE A 178 4.20 4.31 -9.31
N LYS A 179 2.91 4.24 -8.99
CA LYS A 179 2.37 3.20 -8.11
C LYS A 179 1.90 2.04 -9.00
N PHE A 180 2.32 0.83 -8.69
CA PHE A 180 1.90 -0.41 -9.34
C PHE A 180 1.35 -1.35 -8.29
N PHE A 181 0.19 -1.93 -8.57
CA PHE A 181 -0.48 -2.89 -7.72
C PHE A 181 -1.09 -3.96 -8.61
N ASP A 182 -0.87 -5.22 -8.28
CA ASP A 182 -1.45 -6.39 -8.93
C ASP A 182 -1.96 -7.40 -7.89
N THR A 183 -2.97 -8.17 -8.27
CA THR A 183 -3.50 -9.27 -7.45
C THR A 183 -3.70 -10.48 -8.35
N LEU A 184 -3.29 -11.65 -7.86
CA LEU A 184 -3.49 -12.94 -8.50
C LEU A 184 -4.14 -13.89 -7.50
N PHE A 185 -5.32 -14.42 -7.85
CA PHE A 185 -6.10 -15.31 -6.99
C PHE A 185 -6.73 -16.43 -7.81
N PRO A 186 -7.00 -17.60 -7.22
CA PRO A 186 -7.77 -18.63 -7.88
C PRO A 186 -9.21 -18.18 -8.04
N LEU A 187 -9.77 -18.33 -9.24
CA LEU A 187 -11.21 -18.16 -9.45
C LEU A 187 -11.94 -19.39 -8.92
N THR A 188 -12.99 -19.16 -8.14
CA THR A 188 -14.02 -20.16 -7.86
C THR A 188 -15.16 -19.98 -8.85
N PRO A 189 -15.79 -21.08 -9.33
CA PRO A 189 -17.02 -20.96 -10.12
C PRO A 189 -18.05 -20.12 -9.36
N ALA A 190 -18.80 -19.27 -10.08
CA ALA A 190 -19.88 -18.50 -9.49
C ALA A 190 -20.89 -19.45 -8.83
N ASP A 191 -21.26 -19.20 -7.57
CA ASP A 191 -22.38 -19.85 -6.93
C ASP A 191 -23.67 -19.12 -7.37
N PRO A 192 -24.66 -19.79 -7.98
CA PRO A 192 -25.90 -19.16 -8.40
C PRO A 192 -26.67 -18.43 -7.28
N THR A 193 -26.31 -18.65 -6.01
CA THR A 193 -26.91 -17.97 -4.87
C THR A 193 -26.20 -16.68 -4.43
N ASP A 194 -25.02 -16.34 -4.99
CA ASP A 194 -24.27 -15.14 -4.59
C ASP A 194 -24.84 -13.83 -5.16
N ASP A 195 -25.74 -13.88 -6.15
CA ASP A 195 -26.35 -12.70 -6.80
C ASP A 195 -27.53 -12.10 -6.00
N SER A 196 -27.81 -12.54 -4.76
CA SER A 196 -29.05 -12.18 -4.07
C SER A 196 -29.02 -10.95 -3.16
N ASP A 197 -27.89 -10.29 -2.91
CA ASP A 197 -27.85 -9.12 -2.02
C ASP A 197 -26.90 -8.01 -2.51
N ASP A 198 -27.42 -7.09 -3.33
CA ASP A 198 -27.40 -5.66 -2.97
C ASP A 198 -28.35 -4.88 -3.90
N PRO A 199 -29.47 -4.32 -3.40
CA PRO A 199 -30.22 -3.34 -4.15
C PRO A 199 -29.36 -2.07 -4.24
N PHE A 200 -29.00 -1.68 -5.48
CA PHE A 200 -28.57 -0.33 -5.76
C PHE A 200 -29.62 0.64 -5.20
N ASP A 201 -29.26 1.31 -4.10
CA ASP A 201 -30.04 2.40 -3.51
C ASP A 201 -30.00 3.58 -4.49
N ASP A 202 -30.96 3.60 -5.40
CA ASP A 202 -31.31 4.80 -6.18
C ASP A 202 -31.87 5.85 -5.21
N SER A 203 -30.96 6.55 -4.51
CA SER A 203 -31.29 7.80 -3.86
C SER A 203 -31.15 8.95 -4.86
N ASP A 204 -32.11 9.04 -5.78
CA ASP A 204 -32.42 10.30 -6.47
C ASP A 204 -33.36 11.13 -5.56
N GLU A 205 -32.83 12.23 -5.02
CA GLU A 205 -33.60 13.42 -4.61
C GLU A 205 -33.19 14.63 -5.46
#